data_AF-A0A9D6NJU3-F1
#
_entry.id   AF-A0A9D6NJU3-F1
#
_cell.length_a   1.000
_cell.length_b   1.000
_cell.length_c   1.000
_cell.angle_alpha   90.00
_cell.angle_beta   90.00
_cell.angle_gamma   90.00
#
_symmetry.space_group_name_H-M   'P 1'
#
loop_
_entity.id
_entity.type
_entity.pdbx_description
1 polymer ?
#
loop_
_entity_poly.entity_id
_entity_poly.type
_entity_poly.pdbx_seq_one_letter_code
_entity_poly.pdbx_strand_id
1 'polypeptide(L)'
;MISQELHDFCERWFEKAQGYQRQSIQDCFDKFFTLFIVYNRLYAELTLSWARTGRIKLRDRNPSLPDVKAAKEYVHSYLGTNHIWSNIQNDAQCQLAVSAIRKLLENQVFVIKLDRLRGEPRPEEDKKLLEDLRSENQHRKVGALLDIIYSVRCNMFHGHKGFDRVQIEILVPLNILLDKLTILLYERLSNDYELGMLLLGEPERVTKGGWYVKKSPTKNQ
;
A
#
# COMPACT_ATOMS: atom_id res chain seq x y z
N MET A 1 9.95 -13.64 -10.05
CA MET A 1 8.52 -13.34 -10.34
C MET A 1 7.78 -13.16 -9.01
N ILE A 2 6.93 -12.13 -8.86
CA ILE A 2 5.87 -12.23 -7.83
C ILE A 2 5.11 -13.54 -8.09
N SER A 3 4.57 -14.20 -7.07
CA SER A 3 3.88 -15.46 -7.33
C SER A 3 2.78 -15.25 -8.37
N GLN A 4 2.55 -16.22 -9.26
CA GLN A 4 1.45 -16.14 -10.23
C GLN A 4 0.12 -15.87 -9.50
N GLU A 5 -0.06 -16.46 -8.31
CA GLU A 5 -1.18 -16.17 -7.42
C GLU A 5 -1.30 -14.67 -7.05
N LEU A 6 -0.19 -13.98 -6.75
CA LEU A 6 -0.21 -12.54 -6.44
C LEU A 6 -0.54 -11.72 -7.68
N HIS A 7 -0.02 -12.11 -8.85
CA HIS A 7 -0.31 -11.47 -10.13
C HIS A 7 -1.81 -11.58 -10.45
N ASP A 8 -2.35 -12.80 -10.48
CA ASP A 8 -3.77 -13.09 -10.75
C ASP A 8 -4.69 -12.40 -9.73
N PHE A 9 -4.24 -12.31 -8.47
CA PHE A 9 -4.92 -11.52 -7.45
C PHE A 9 -4.96 -10.04 -7.85
N CYS A 10 -3.81 -9.43 -8.11
CA CYS A 10 -3.73 -8.00 -8.45
C CYS A 10 -4.53 -7.66 -9.69
N GLU A 11 -4.39 -8.40 -10.80
CA GLU A 11 -5.12 -8.16 -12.04
C GLU A 11 -6.63 -8.14 -11.82
N ARG A 12 -7.18 -9.22 -11.24
CA ARG A 12 -8.62 -9.33 -10.98
C ARG A 12 -9.16 -8.18 -10.12
N TRP A 13 -8.40 -7.76 -9.11
CA TRP A 13 -8.85 -6.70 -8.22
C TRP A 13 -8.66 -5.30 -8.84
N PHE A 14 -7.66 -5.09 -9.69
CA PHE A 14 -7.53 -3.88 -10.49
C PHE A 14 -8.68 -3.76 -11.49
N GLU A 15 -9.00 -4.82 -12.24
CA GLU A 15 -10.15 -4.85 -13.16
C GLU A 15 -11.44 -4.49 -12.44
N LYS A 16 -11.67 -5.10 -11.27
CA LYS A 16 -12.81 -4.77 -10.40
C LYS A 16 -12.81 -3.29 -10.01
N ALA A 17 -11.67 -2.72 -9.63
CA ALA A 17 -11.57 -1.31 -9.24
C ALA A 17 -11.85 -0.35 -10.41
N GLN A 18 -11.50 -0.74 -11.65
CA GLN A 18 -11.79 0.04 -12.84
C GLN A 18 -13.26 -0.03 -13.28
N GLY A 19 -13.99 -1.07 -12.87
CA GLY A 19 -15.44 -1.19 -13.13
C GLY A 19 -16.31 -0.11 -12.46
N TYR A 20 -15.84 0.52 -11.38
CA TYR A 20 -16.59 1.54 -10.64
C TYR A 20 -16.56 2.93 -11.32
N GLN A 21 -17.74 3.49 -11.60
CA GLN A 21 -17.92 4.69 -12.44
C GLN A 21 -17.96 6.02 -11.66
N ARG A 22 -17.74 6.03 -10.33
CA ARG A 22 -17.79 7.22 -9.45
C ARG A 22 -19.15 7.95 -9.47
N GLN A 23 -20.23 7.27 -9.84
CA GLN A 23 -21.54 7.90 -10.01
C GLN A 23 -22.32 7.99 -8.70
N SER A 24 -22.05 7.06 -7.78
CA SER A 24 -22.66 6.99 -6.46
C SER A 24 -21.60 7.09 -5.36
N ILE A 25 -22.06 7.39 -4.15
CA ILE A 25 -21.20 7.31 -2.97
C ILE A 25 -20.72 5.87 -2.76
N GLN A 26 -21.59 4.88 -2.96
CA GLN A 26 -21.28 3.47 -2.87
C GLN A 26 -20.14 3.09 -3.83
N ASP A 27 -20.18 3.56 -5.07
CA ASP A 27 -19.10 3.33 -6.05
C ASP A 27 -17.76 3.89 -5.56
N CYS A 28 -17.77 5.07 -4.94
CA CYS A 28 -16.56 5.71 -4.44
C CYS A 28 -15.97 4.92 -3.26
N PHE A 29 -16.83 4.44 -2.36
CA PHE A 29 -16.45 3.57 -1.24
C PHE A 29 -15.92 2.22 -1.74
N ASP A 30 -16.67 1.55 -2.61
CA ASP A 30 -16.33 0.24 -3.14
C ASP A 30 -15.02 0.28 -3.92
N LYS A 31 -14.79 1.32 -4.74
CA LYS A 31 -13.51 1.53 -5.41
C LYS A 31 -12.38 1.70 -4.41
N PHE A 32 -12.58 2.53 -3.37
CA PHE A 32 -11.56 2.76 -2.35
C PHE A 32 -11.17 1.48 -1.61
N PHE A 33 -12.18 0.71 -1.17
CA PHE A 33 -11.94 -0.57 -0.50
C PHE A 33 -11.27 -1.59 -1.42
N THR A 34 -11.74 -1.69 -2.67
CA THR A 34 -11.17 -2.59 -3.67
C THR A 34 -9.70 -2.28 -3.92
N LEU A 35 -9.34 -1.00 -4.10
CA LEU A 35 -7.95 -0.58 -4.24
C LEU A 35 -7.14 -0.84 -2.97
N PHE A 36 -7.70 -0.59 -1.80
CA PHE A 36 -6.99 -0.79 -0.53
C PHE A 36 -6.73 -2.28 -0.24
N ILE A 37 -7.59 -3.19 -0.71
CA ILE A 37 -7.35 -4.63 -0.64
C ILE A 37 -6.09 -5.00 -1.43
N VAL A 38 -5.93 -4.46 -2.64
CA VAL A 38 -4.71 -4.66 -3.44
C VAL A 38 -3.50 -4.06 -2.74
N TYR A 39 -3.62 -2.81 -2.29
CA TYR A 39 -2.55 -2.11 -1.59
C TYR A 39 -2.09 -2.88 -0.33
N ASN A 40 -3.04 -3.37 0.48
CA ASN A 40 -2.77 -4.19 1.66
C ASN A 40 -2.05 -5.49 1.32
N ARG A 41 -2.51 -6.20 0.29
CA ARG A 41 -1.84 -7.42 -0.16
C ARG A 41 -0.40 -7.15 -0.59
N LEU A 42 -0.17 -6.07 -1.35
CA LEU A 42 1.16 -5.71 -1.85
C LEU A 42 2.11 -5.29 -0.73
N TYR A 43 1.70 -4.41 0.20
CA TYR A 43 2.61 -4.03 1.29
C TYR A 43 2.83 -5.17 2.29
N ALA A 44 1.91 -6.11 2.42
CA ALA A 44 2.12 -7.32 3.22
C ALA A 44 3.21 -8.20 2.58
N GLU A 45 3.15 -8.42 1.27
CA GLU A 45 4.20 -9.17 0.54
C GLU A 45 5.56 -8.48 0.60
N LEU A 46 5.60 -7.15 0.44
CA LEU A 46 6.82 -6.36 0.67
C LEU A 46 7.39 -6.58 2.07
N THR A 47 6.54 -6.49 3.09
CA THR A 47 6.94 -6.64 4.50
C THR A 47 7.50 -8.04 4.77
N LEU A 48 6.82 -9.08 4.26
CA LEU A 48 7.27 -10.47 4.39
C LEU A 48 8.59 -10.70 3.64
N SER A 49 8.76 -10.14 2.45
CA SER A 49 10.01 -10.20 1.70
C SER A 49 11.17 -9.55 2.46
N TRP A 50 10.96 -8.37 3.03
CA TRP A 50 11.96 -7.70 3.86
C TRP A 50 12.29 -8.47 5.15
N ALA A 51 11.30 -9.13 5.76
CA ALA A 51 11.54 -9.98 6.92
C ALA A 51 12.39 -11.21 6.56
N ARG A 52 12.07 -11.89 5.45
CA ARG A 52 12.83 -13.06 4.95
C ARG A 52 14.28 -12.72 4.60
N THR A 53 14.52 -11.53 4.07
CA THR A 53 15.86 -11.04 3.71
C THR A 53 16.61 -10.38 4.88
N GLY A 54 16.02 -10.35 6.08
CA GLY A 54 16.63 -9.77 7.28
C GLY A 54 16.70 -8.23 7.28
N ARG A 55 16.08 -7.54 6.32
CA ARG A 55 16.00 -6.07 6.27
C ARG A 55 15.18 -5.49 7.43
N ILE A 56 14.17 -6.22 7.88
CA ILE A 56 13.39 -5.89 9.07
C ILE A 56 13.29 -7.10 10.00
N LYS A 57 13.11 -6.84 11.29
CA LYS A 57 12.79 -7.88 12.28
C LYS A 57 11.33 -7.77 12.66
N LEU A 58 10.56 -8.84 12.45
CA LEU A 58 9.22 -8.96 13.02
C LEU A 58 9.36 -9.24 14.53
N ARG A 59 8.42 -8.78 15.34
CA ARG A 59 8.49 -8.97 16.80
C ARG A 59 8.26 -10.44 17.13
N ASP A 60 9.24 -11.07 17.78
CA ASP A 60 9.20 -12.49 18.16
C ASP A 60 8.01 -12.88 19.05
N ARG A 61 7.43 -11.93 19.80
CA ARG A 61 6.37 -12.18 20.78
C ARG A 61 4.94 -11.89 20.29
N ASN A 62 4.77 -11.27 19.12
CA ASN A 62 3.46 -11.08 18.49
C ASN A 62 3.65 -10.92 16.97
N PRO A 63 3.42 -11.98 16.17
CA PRO A 63 3.79 -12.01 14.75
C PRO A 63 2.88 -11.18 13.84
N SER A 64 2.03 -10.31 14.39
CA SER A 64 1.21 -9.40 13.59
C SER A 64 2.09 -8.45 12.78
N LEU A 65 1.83 -8.35 11.47
CA LEU A 65 2.48 -7.38 10.62
C LEU A 65 2.26 -5.96 11.17
N PRO A 66 3.29 -5.09 11.18
CA PRO A 66 3.15 -3.72 11.67
C PRO A 66 2.37 -2.86 10.66
N ASP A 67 1.05 -3.06 10.59
CA ASP A 67 0.13 -2.54 9.54
C ASP A 67 0.35 -1.06 9.19
N VAL A 68 0.34 -0.18 10.19
CA VAL A 68 0.55 1.27 10.01
C VAL A 68 1.92 1.57 9.38
N LYS A 69 2.97 0.89 9.83
CA LYS A 69 4.33 1.11 9.31
C LYS A 69 4.48 0.51 7.92
N ALA A 70 3.93 -0.68 7.69
CA ALA A 70 3.94 -1.34 6.41
C ALA A 70 3.24 -0.50 5.34
N ALA A 71 2.03 -0.03 5.62
CA ALA A 71 1.21 0.77 4.72
C ALA A 71 1.73 2.20 4.50
N LYS A 72 2.75 2.65 5.23
CA LYS A 72 3.27 4.02 5.13
C LYS A 72 4.79 4.01 4.94
N GLU A 73 5.52 3.78 6.03
CA GLU A 73 6.98 3.89 6.08
C GLU A 73 7.66 2.90 5.12
N TYR A 74 7.25 1.63 5.11
CA TYR A 74 7.89 0.62 4.28
C TYR A 74 7.63 0.86 2.80
N VAL A 75 6.38 1.16 2.42
CA VAL A 75 6.06 1.52 1.03
C VAL A 75 6.79 2.78 0.59
N HIS A 76 6.83 3.82 1.44
CA HIS A 76 7.54 5.06 1.14
C HIS A 76 9.04 4.82 0.91
N SER A 77 9.69 4.11 1.84
CA SER A 77 11.10 3.77 1.72
C SER A 77 11.39 2.86 0.52
N TYR A 78 10.50 1.90 0.25
CA TYR A 78 10.66 0.96 -0.85
C TYR A 78 10.53 1.65 -2.20
N LEU A 79 9.46 2.40 -2.44
CA LEU A 79 9.25 3.11 -3.71
C LEU A 79 10.18 4.32 -3.87
N GLY A 80 10.57 4.96 -2.78
CA GLY A 80 11.41 6.15 -2.78
C GLY A 80 10.61 7.44 -3.02
N THR A 81 10.92 8.47 -2.24
CA THR A 81 10.24 9.79 -2.28
C THR A 81 10.17 10.38 -3.67
N ASN A 82 11.32 10.49 -4.35
CA ASN A 82 11.40 11.19 -5.63
C ASN A 82 10.57 10.47 -6.71
N HIS A 83 10.55 9.13 -6.67
CA HIS A 83 9.79 8.34 -7.62
C HIS A 83 8.28 8.47 -7.40
N ILE A 84 7.81 8.42 -6.15
CA ILE A 84 6.39 8.66 -5.86
C ILE A 84 6.00 10.08 -6.27
N TRP A 85 6.77 11.07 -5.84
CA TRP A 85 6.41 12.47 -6.04
C TRP A 85 6.46 12.88 -7.52
N SER A 86 7.46 12.43 -8.29
CA SER A 86 7.52 12.73 -9.72
C SER A 86 6.35 12.12 -10.49
N ASN A 87 5.93 10.90 -10.16
CA ASN A 87 4.76 10.27 -10.77
C ASN A 87 3.46 11.01 -10.43
N ILE A 88 3.34 11.52 -9.21
CA ILE A 88 2.19 12.36 -8.80
C ILE A 88 2.22 13.72 -9.51
N GLN A 89 3.40 14.35 -9.62
CA GLN A 89 3.54 15.64 -10.30
C GLN A 89 3.37 15.54 -11.81
N ASN A 90 3.76 14.44 -12.44
CA ASN A 90 3.65 14.31 -13.90
C ASN A 90 2.27 13.83 -14.35
N ASP A 91 1.35 13.55 -13.42
CA ASP A 91 -0.02 13.14 -13.70
C ASP A 91 -1.01 14.25 -13.31
N ALA A 92 -1.70 14.82 -14.30
CA ALA A 92 -2.63 15.93 -14.09
C ALA A 92 -3.79 15.56 -13.13
N GLN A 93 -4.29 14.33 -13.17
CA GLN A 93 -5.36 13.88 -12.26
C GLN A 93 -4.84 13.78 -10.83
N CYS A 94 -3.62 13.27 -10.64
CA CYS A 94 -3.00 13.24 -9.32
C CYS A 94 -2.77 14.65 -8.76
N GLN A 95 -2.31 15.62 -9.58
CA GLN A 95 -2.15 17.00 -9.13
C GLN A 95 -3.47 17.64 -8.69
N LEU A 96 -4.55 17.43 -9.47
CA LEU A 96 -5.89 17.89 -9.11
C LEU A 96 -6.36 17.23 -7.81
N ALA A 97 -6.10 15.94 -7.64
CA ALA A 97 -6.46 15.21 -6.42
C ALA A 97 -5.73 15.75 -5.17
N VAL A 98 -4.42 15.98 -5.26
CA VAL A 98 -3.65 16.61 -4.16
C VAL A 98 -4.20 18.00 -3.84
N SER A 99 -4.54 18.78 -4.86
CA SER A 99 -5.10 20.12 -4.70
C SER A 99 -6.49 20.10 -4.04
N ALA A 100 -7.33 19.13 -4.41
CA ALA A 100 -8.65 18.93 -3.80
C ALA A 100 -8.52 18.57 -2.31
N ILE A 101 -7.64 17.62 -1.96
CA ILE A 101 -7.41 17.22 -0.56
C ILE A 101 -6.91 18.41 0.27
N ARG A 102 -6.00 19.22 -0.28
CA ARG A 102 -5.53 20.44 0.39
C ARG A 102 -6.68 21.40 0.68
N LYS A 103 -7.56 21.66 -0.28
CA LYS A 103 -8.74 22.53 -0.08
C LYS A 103 -9.69 21.98 0.99
N LEU A 104 -9.89 20.66 1.03
CA LEU A 104 -10.74 20.03 2.05
C LEU A 104 -10.18 20.21 3.45
N LEU A 105 -8.86 20.05 3.62
CA LEU A 105 -8.17 20.31 4.89
C LEU A 105 -8.18 21.79 5.26
N GLU A 106 -7.94 22.68 4.29
CA GLU A 106 -7.93 24.15 4.48
C GLU A 106 -9.29 24.66 4.96
N ASN A 107 -10.36 24.16 4.35
CA ASN A 107 -11.74 24.55 4.68
C ASN A 107 -12.33 23.74 5.84
N GLN A 108 -11.57 22.79 6.41
CA GLN A 108 -12.02 21.89 7.48
C GLN A 108 -13.33 21.15 7.15
N VAL A 109 -13.54 20.84 5.86
CA VAL A 109 -14.76 20.18 5.37
C VAL A 109 -14.83 18.72 5.84
N PHE A 110 -13.67 18.10 6.06
CA PHE A 110 -13.58 16.72 6.51
C PHE A 110 -12.47 16.56 7.56
N VAL A 111 -12.80 15.93 8.68
CA VAL A 111 -11.82 15.59 9.73
C VAL A 111 -11.23 14.21 9.43
N ILE A 112 -9.94 14.17 9.11
CA ILE A 112 -9.23 12.94 8.73
C ILE A 112 -8.65 12.27 9.97
N LYS A 113 -8.09 13.04 10.90
CA LYS A 113 -7.47 12.51 12.11
C LYS A 113 -8.49 12.38 13.22
N LEU A 114 -8.74 11.14 13.61
CA LEU A 114 -9.62 10.78 14.72
C LEU A 114 -8.82 10.02 15.79
N ASP A 115 -9.19 10.22 17.05
CA ASP A 115 -8.75 9.36 18.14
C ASP A 115 -9.22 7.92 17.87
N ARG A 116 -8.29 6.96 17.89
CA ARG A 116 -8.59 5.57 17.54
C ARG A 116 -9.49 4.85 18.53
N LEU A 117 -9.54 5.29 19.78
CA LEU A 117 -10.31 4.66 20.85
C LEU A 117 -11.68 5.33 21.02
N ARG A 118 -11.72 6.66 20.86
CA ARG A 118 -12.90 7.49 21.13
C ARG A 118 -13.61 8.00 19.89
N GLY A 119 -12.94 7.97 18.73
CA GLY A 119 -13.45 8.53 17.48
C GLY A 119 -13.50 10.08 17.46
N GLU A 120 -12.89 10.73 18.45
CA GLU A 120 -12.90 12.19 18.61
C GLU A 120 -12.00 12.88 17.57
N PRO A 121 -12.44 13.99 16.95
CA PRO A 121 -11.62 14.81 16.06
C PRO A 121 -10.28 15.25 16.66
N ARG A 122 -9.22 15.21 15.86
CA ARG A 122 -7.88 15.71 16.19
C ARG A 122 -7.42 16.79 15.20
N PRO A 123 -8.00 18.00 15.26
CA PRO A 123 -7.79 19.05 14.26
C PRO A 123 -6.33 19.51 14.13
N GLU A 124 -5.55 19.48 15.22
CA GLU A 124 -4.11 19.81 15.17
C GLU A 124 -3.31 18.81 14.33
N GLU A 125 -3.71 17.53 14.30
CA GLU A 125 -3.08 16.55 13.43
C GLU A 125 -3.46 16.77 11.95
N ASP A 126 -4.69 17.16 11.65
CA ASP A 126 -5.11 17.54 10.30
C ASP A 126 -4.37 18.81 9.81
N LYS A 127 -4.18 19.79 10.69
CA LYS A 127 -3.38 20.99 10.39
C LYS A 127 -1.93 20.61 10.04
N LYS A 128 -1.34 19.68 10.78
CA LYS A 128 0.00 19.15 10.46
C LYS A 128 0.04 18.48 9.10
N LEU A 129 -0.98 17.69 8.72
CA LEU A 129 -1.06 17.10 7.38
C LEU A 129 -1.08 18.18 6.30
N LEU A 130 -1.84 19.25 6.51
CA LEU A 130 -1.89 20.38 5.57
C LEU A 130 -0.53 21.08 5.46
N GLU A 131 0.14 21.32 6.58
CA GLU A 131 1.49 21.91 6.60
C GLU A 131 2.51 21.01 5.87
N ASP A 132 2.45 19.70 6.08
CA ASP A 132 3.32 18.72 5.40
C ASP A 132 3.05 18.68 3.88
N LEU A 133 1.78 18.75 3.45
CA LEU A 133 1.41 18.83 2.03
C LEU A 133 1.85 20.13 1.35
N ARG A 134 1.94 21.23 2.11
CA ARG A 134 2.41 22.54 1.64
C ARG A 134 3.93 22.69 1.68
N SER A 135 4.63 21.85 2.45
CA SER A 135 6.09 21.93 2.62
C SER A 135 6.83 21.73 1.31
N GLU A 136 7.89 22.48 1.02
CA GLU A 136 8.77 22.20 -0.14
C GLU A 136 9.49 20.84 -0.08
N ASN A 137 9.50 20.21 1.10
CA ASN A 137 10.10 18.89 1.28
C ASN A 137 9.18 17.78 0.73
N GLN A 138 9.57 17.20 -0.40
CA GLN A 138 8.85 16.10 -1.05
C GLN A 138 8.62 14.88 -0.14
N HIS A 139 9.55 14.60 0.79
CA HIS A 139 9.41 13.49 1.74
C HIS A 139 8.23 13.73 2.68
N ARG A 140 8.08 14.97 3.16
CA ARG A 140 6.92 15.36 3.99
C ARG A 140 5.63 15.28 3.20
N LYS A 141 5.60 15.77 1.95
CA LYS A 141 4.41 15.67 1.08
C LYS A 141 3.96 14.23 0.89
N VAL A 142 4.87 13.34 0.48
CA VAL A 142 4.57 11.93 0.25
C VAL A 142 4.14 11.24 1.55
N GLY A 143 4.83 11.51 2.66
CA GLY A 143 4.47 10.99 3.97
C GLY A 143 3.05 11.39 4.40
N ALA A 144 2.67 12.65 4.18
CA ALA A 144 1.34 13.16 4.47
C ALA A 144 0.26 12.48 3.60
N LEU A 145 0.51 12.28 2.30
CA LEU A 145 -0.43 11.59 1.42
C LEU A 145 -0.70 10.15 1.86
N LEU A 146 0.36 9.40 2.18
CA LEU A 146 0.25 8.04 2.71
C LEU A 146 -0.51 8.01 4.04
N ASP A 147 -0.24 8.99 4.91
CA ASP A 147 -0.92 9.11 6.20
C ASP A 147 -2.41 9.43 6.05
N ILE A 148 -2.77 10.29 5.11
CA ILE A 148 -4.16 10.62 4.78
C ILE A 148 -4.90 9.39 4.27
N ILE A 149 -4.34 8.69 3.28
CA ILE A 149 -4.93 7.46 2.71
C ILE A 149 -5.18 6.43 3.82
N TYR A 150 -4.17 6.18 4.66
CA TYR A 150 -4.29 5.21 5.75
C TYR A 150 -5.31 5.64 6.82
N SER A 151 -5.34 6.93 7.18
CA SER A 151 -6.28 7.46 8.18
C SER A 151 -7.72 7.37 7.69
N VAL A 152 -7.99 7.75 6.43
CA VAL A 152 -9.34 7.60 5.83
C VAL A 152 -9.77 6.15 5.78
N ARG A 153 -8.86 5.23 5.42
CA ARG A 153 -9.12 3.79 5.53
C ARG A 153 -9.57 3.41 6.94
N CYS A 154 -8.82 3.79 7.97
CA CYS A 154 -9.20 3.47 9.36
C CYS A 154 -10.57 4.06 9.73
N ASN A 155 -10.86 5.30 9.31
CA ASN A 155 -12.14 5.94 9.58
C ASN A 155 -13.31 5.24 8.90
N MET A 156 -13.10 4.67 7.71
CA MET A 156 -14.12 3.91 6.98
C MET A 156 -14.37 2.52 7.58
N PHE A 157 -13.33 1.86 8.12
CA PHE A 157 -13.47 0.54 8.77
C PHE A 157 -14.03 0.60 10.20
N HIS A 158 -13.88 1.73 10.89
CA HIS A 158 -14.31 1.90 12.29
C HIS A 158 -15.45 2.92 12.47
N GLY A 159 -15.88 3.57 11.38
CA GLY A 159 -16.89 4.62 11.43
C GLY A 159 -18.31 4.07 11.57
N HIS A 160 -18.95 4.36 12.69
CA HIS A 160 -20.40 4.25 12.90
C HIS A 160 -21.20 5.28 12.07
N LYS A 161 -20.77 5.63 10.86
CA LYS A 161 -21.26 6.79 10.10
C LYS A 161 -21.85 6.37 8.77
N GLY A 162 -23.07 6.83 8.51
CA GLY A 162 -23.78 6.62 7.25
C GLY A 162 -23.05 7.23 6.05
N PHE A 163 -23.59 6.96 4.87
CA PHE A 163 -23.11 7.50 3.61
C PHE A 163 -23.56 8.97 3.47
N ASP A 164 -22.62 9.92 3.49
CA ASP A 164 -22.86 11.34 3.28
C ASP A 164 -22.10 11.82 2.04
N ARG A 165 -22.74 12.60 1.17
CA ARG A 165 -22.17 13.16 -0.05
C ARG A 165 -20.82 13.87 0.17
N VAL A 166 -20.59 14.47 1.34
CA VAL A 166 -19.28 15.07 1.68
C VAL A 166 -18.12 14.05 1.60
N GLN A 167 -18.41 12.77 1.81
CA GLN A 167 -17.43 11.68 1.70
C GLN A 167 -17.00 11.44 0.24
N ILE A 168 -17.83 11.77 -0.76
CA ILE A 168 -17.44 11.71 -2.17
C ILE A 168 -16.29 12.68 -2.44
N GLU A 169 -16.35 13.88 -1.85
CA GLU A 169 -15.35 14.93 -2.07
C GLU A 169 -13.95 14.50 -1.63
N ILE A 170 -13.84 13.70 -0.56
CA ILE A 170 -12.56 13.14 -0.11
C ILE A 170 -12.22 11.81 -0.80
N LEU A 171 -13.20 10.95 -1.11
CA LEU A 171 -12.93 9.63 -1.68
C LEU A 171 -12.53 9.67 -3.16
N VAL A 172 -13.10 10.58 -3.96
CA VAL A 172 -12.71 10.72 -5.38
C VAL A 172 -11.21 11.03 -5.54
N PRO A 173 -10.64 12.06 -4.89
CA PRO A 173 -9.22 12.33 -5.01
C PRO A 173 -8.36 11.23 -4.37
N LEU A 174 -8.80 10.60 -3.28
CA LEU A 174 -8.06 9.49 -2.68
C LEU A 174 -8.06 8.24 -3.55
N ASN A 175 -9.14 7.94 -4.27
CA ASN A 175 -9.18 6.84 -5.23
C ASN A 175 -8.15 7.04 -6.34
N ILE A 176 -7.98 8.26 -6.85
CA ILE A 176 -6.97 8.58 -7.86
C ILE A 176 -5.56 8.32 -7.33
N LEU A 177 -5.27 8.82 -6.13
CA LEU A 177 -3.93 8.72 -5.54
C LEU A 177 -3.60 7.29 -5.09
N LEU A 178 -4.56 6.59 -4.50
CA LEU A 178 -4.40 5.20 -4.08
C LEU A 178 -4.22 4.28 -5.29
N ASP A 179 -4.97 4.47 -6.38
CA ASP A 179 -4.79 3.71 -7.62
C ASP A 179 -3.37 3.89 -8.16
N LYS A 180 -2.91 5.13 -8.32
CA LYS A 180 -1.55 5.43 -8.78
C LYS A 180 -0.49 4.78 -7.87
N LEU A 181 -0.62 4.95 -6.56
CA LEU A 181 0.34 4.39 -5.60
C LEU A 181 0.37 2.85 -5.64
N THR A 182 -0.79 2.22 -5.79
CA THR A 182 -0.93 0.77 -5.84
C THR A 182 -0.28 0.21 -7.10
N ILE A 183 -0.47 0.88 -8.25
CA ILE A 183 0.19 0.54 -9.51
C ILE A 183 1.72 0.64 -9.36
N LEU A 184 2.24 1.76 -8.84
CA LEU A 184 3.68 1.93 -8.64
C LEU A 184 4.28 0.84 -7.74
N LEU A 185 3.57 0.47 -6.66
CA LEU A 185 4.00 -0.58 -5.75
C LEU A 185 4.00 -1.95 -6.44
N TYR A 186 2.95 -2.26 -7.20
CA TYR A 186 2.82 -3.49 -7.96
C TYR A 186 3.91 -3.64 -9.02
N GLU A 187 4.13 -2.60 -9.84
CA GLU A 187 5.15 -2.58 -10.89
C GLU A 187 6.55 -2.78 -10.30
N ARG A 188 6.87 -2.06 -9.23
CA ARG A 188 8.18 -2.19 -8.59
C ARG A 188 8.41 -3.57 -7.99
N LEU A 189 7.41 -4.12 -7.29
CA LEU A 189 7.50 -5.49 -6.77
C LEU A 189 7.71 -6.48 -7.93
N SER A 190 6.93 -6.37 -9.00
CA SER A 190 7.05 -7.24 -10.17
C SER A 190 8.46 -7.20 -10.79
N ASN A 191 9.01 -6.00 -10.99
CA ASN A 191 10.35 -5.79 -11.57
C ASN A 191 11.49 -6.30 -10.68
N ASP A 192 11.47 -6.02 -9.37
CA ASP A 192 12.52 -6.48 -8.45
C ASP A 192 12.62 -8.01 -8.42
N TYR A 193 11.49 -8.69 -8.59
CA TYR A 193 11.40 -10.13 -8.67
C TYR A 193 11.92 -10.72 -10.00
N GLU A 194 11.90 -9.96 -11.09
CA GLU A 194 12.50 -10.35 -12.37
C GLU A 194 14.03 -10.19 -12.33
N LEU A 195 14.51 -9.05 -11.81
CA LEU A 195 15.94 -8.80 -11.59
C LEU A 195 16.58 -9.80 -10.62
N GLY A 196 15.87 -10.17 -9.55
CA GLY A 196 16.32 -11.21 -8.62
C GLY A 196 16.50 -12.59 -9.27
N MET A 197 15.69 -12.95 -10.27
CA MET A 197 15.87 -14.21 -11.01
C MET A 197 17.01 -14.12 -12.04
N LEU A 198 17.18 -12.98 -12.70
CA LEU A 198 18.28 -12.75 -13.63
C LEU A 198 19.66 -12.83 -12.94
N LEU A 199 19.75 -12.38 -11.68
CA LEU A 199 20.99 -12.41 -10.90
C LEU A 199 21.29 -13.77 -10.25
N LEU A 200 20.29 -14.66 -10.10
CA LEU A 200 20.47 -15.97 -9.46
C LEU A 200 20.73 -17.12 -10.44
N GLY A 201 20.67 -16.87 -11.75
CA GLY A 201 20.71 -17.94 -12.77
C GLY A 201 19.45 -18.82 -12.68
N GLU A 202 19.01 -19.40 -13.79
CA GLU A 202 17.91 -20.37 -13.71
C GLU A 202 18.28 -21.47 -12.69
N PRO A 203 17.38 -21.87 -11.78
CA PRO A 203 17.63 -23.05 -10.98
C PRO A 203 17.79 -24.22 -11.95
N GLU A 204 18.97 -24.85 -11.95
CA GLU A 204 19.21 -26.08 -12.71
C GLU A 204 18.02 -27.00 -12.50
N ARG A 205 17.34 -27.34 -13.60
CA ARG A 205 16.28 -28.35 -13.59
C ARG A 205 16.91 -29.62 -13.05
N VAL A 206 16.64 -29.92 -11.78
CA VAL A 206 16.98 -31.21 -11.18
C VAL A 206 16.21 -32.26 -11.98
N THR A 207 16.93 -32.91 -12.89
CA THR A 207 16.42 -34.04 -13.65
C THR A 207 16.13 -35.15 -12.65
N LYS A 208 14.87 -35.59 -12.62
CA LYS A 208 14.46 -36.80 -11.90
C LYS A 208 15.33 -37.96 -12.39
N GLY A 209 16.17 -38.50 -11.53
CA GLY A 209 16.94 -39.70 -11.84
C GLY A 209 17.73 -40.23 -10.65
N GLY A 210 17.38 -41.43 -10.20
CA GLY A 210 18.32 -42.32 -9.51
C GLY A 210 18.11 -42.47 -8.02
N TRP A 211 17.36 -43.51 -7.65
CA TRP A 211 17.45 -44.16 -6.36
C TRP A 211 18.90 -44.63 -6.12
N TYR A 212 19.53 -44.20 -5.02
CA TYR A 212 20.68 -44.91 -4.46
C TYR A 212 20.57 -45.00 -2.94
N VAL A 213 20.23 -46.21 -2.50
CA VAL A 213 20.42 -46.71 -1.14
C VAL A 213 21.92 -46.78 -0.86
N LYS A 214 22.41 -46.07 0.17
CA LYS A 214 23.73 -46.37 0.77
C LYS A 214 23.54 -47.04 2.13
N LYS A 215 23.96 -48.30 2.15
CA LYS A 215 24.12 -49.21 3.28
C LYS A 215 24.96 -48.57 4.39
N SER A 216 24.51 -48.75 5.63
CA SER A 216 25.28 -48.54 6.85
C SER A 216 26.52 -49.45 6.88
N PRO A 217 27.70 -48.98 7.31
CA PRO A 217 28.77 -49.87 7.69
C PRO A 217 28.57 -50.32 9.14
N THR A 218 28.58 -51.64 9.28
CA THR A 218 28.63 -52.43 10.50
C THR A 218 29.81 -52.08 11.41
N LYS A 219 29.53 -52.15 12.72
CA LYS A 219 30.47 -52.27 13.83
C LYS A 219 31.51 -53.38 13.58
N ASN A 220 32.74 -53.18 14.02
CA ASN A 220 33.61 -54.28 14.45
C ASN A 220 34.50 -53.86 15.62
N GLN A 221 34.40 -54.68 16.67
CA GLN A 221 35.36 -55.05 17.71
C GLN A 221 35.97 -53.95 18.58
#